data_AF-A0A942IB97-F1
#
_entry.id   AF-A0A942IB97-F1
#
_cell.length_a   1.000
_cell.length_b   1.000
_cell.length_c   1.000
_cell.angle_alpha   90.00
_cell.angle_beta   90.00
_cell.angle_gamma   90.00
#
_symmetry.space_group_name_H-M   'P 1'
#
loop_
_entity.id
_entity.type
_entity.pdbx_description
1 polymer ?
#
loop_
_entity_poly.entity_id
_entity_poly.type
_entity_poly.pdbx_seq_one_letter_code
_entity_poly.pdbx_strand_id
1 'polypeptide(L)' 'MRKKTVYAILLMLLFPLFLLSAGLRLTELGSQQVSGRQGAPQALRIYRNNLDGWVLVFAGQEWRLPAWPW' A
#
# COMPACT_ATOMS: atom_id res chain seq x y z
N MET A 1 14.32 -22.91 -25.32
CA MET A 1 14.92 -21.90 -24.42
C MET A 1 13.98 -20.79 -23.93
N ARG A 2 12.87 -20.46 -24.60
CA ARG A 2 12.03 -19.28 -24.25
C ARG A 2 11.28 -19.32 -22.91
N LYS A 3 10.84 -20.48 -22.42
CA LYS A 3 9.99 -20.58 -21.21
C LYS A 3 10.71 -20.13 -19.92
N LYS A 4 12.00 -20.45 -19.77
CA LYS A 4 12.80 -20.07 -18.59
C LYS A 4 12.95 -18.56 -18.46
N THR A 5 13.10 -17.85 -19.59
CA THR A 5 13.19 -16.39 -19.63
C THR A 5 11.89 -15.73 -19.17
N VAL A 6 10.73 -16.28 -19.57
CA VAL A 6 9.42 -15.77 -19.13
C VAL A 6 9.24 -15.89 -17.62
N TYR A 7 9.61 -17.04 -17.03
CA TYR A 7 9.55 -17.21 -15.57
C TYR A 7 10.54 -16.29 -14.85
N ALA A 8 11.73 -16.08 -15.39
CA ALA A 8 12.70 -15.16 -14.81
C ALA A 8 12.20 -13.71 -14.80
N ILE A 9 11.60 -13.24 -15.91
CA ILE A 9 10.99 -11.92 -16.00
C ILE A 9 9.82 -11.80 -15.01
N LEU A 10 8.96 -12.82 -14.95
CA LEU A 10 7.84 -12.84 -14.01
C LEU A 10 8.32 -12.79 -12.56
N LEU A 11 9.38 -13.55 -12.22
CA LEU A 11 9.97 -13.54 -10.89
C LEU A 11 10.59 -12.19 -10.55
N MET A 12 11.31 -11.58 -11.50
CA MET A 12 11.87 -10.23 -11.36
C MET A 12 10.81 -9.16 -11.15
N LEU A 13 9.58 -9.36 -11.64
CA LEU A 13 8.47 -8.44 -11.45
C LEU A 13 7.71 -8.71 -10.13
N LEU A 14 7.52 -9.98 -9.77
CA LEU A 14 6.86 -10.36 -8.53
C LEU A 14 7.69 -10.08 -7.29
N PHE A 15 9.01 -10.21 -7.37
CA PHE A 15 9.92 -9.99 -6.25
C PHE A 15 9.84 -8.56 -5.67
N PRO A 16 9.93 -7.47 -6.45
CA PRO A 16 9.79 -6.12 -5.94
C PRO A 16 8.36 -5.83 -5.44
N LEU A 17 7.32 -6.40 -6.07
CA LEU A 17 5.94 -6.28 -5.58
C LEU A 17 5.77 -6.94 -4.20
N PHE A 18 6.40 -8.10 -4.01
CA PHE A 18 6.43 -8.79 -2.73
C PHE A 18 7.18 -7.98 -1.68
N LEU A 19 8.37 -7.47 -2.01
CA LEU A 19 9.16 -6.61 -1.11
C LEU A 19 8.40 -5.34 -0.74
N LEU A 20 7.74 -4.69 -1.70
CA LEU A 20 6.93 -3.50 -1.47
C LEU A 20 5.79 -3.81 -0.50
N SER A 21 5.04 -4.89 -0.73
CA SER A 21 3.94 -5.31 0.15
C SER A 21 4.42 -5.64 1.57
N ALA A 22 5.53 -6.36 1.70
CA ALA A 22 6.14 -6.69 2.98
C ALA A 22 6.62 -5.43 3.72
N GLY A 23 7.30 -4.52 3.02
CA GLY A 23 7.75 -3.24 3.56
C GLY A 23 6.58 -2.40 4.07
N LEU A 24 5.51 -2.27 3.28
CA LEU A 24 4.31 -1.53 3.68
C LEU A 24 3.66 -2.09 4.95
N ARG A 25 3.59 -3.43 5.08
CA ARG A 25 3.07 -4.07 6.29
C ARG A 25 3.95 -3.83 7.50
N LEU A 26 5.28 -3.91 7.36
CA LEU A 26 6.20 -3.64 8.46
C LEU A 26 6.13 -2.18 8.90
N THR A 27 6.08 -1.25 7.95
CA THR A 27 5.92 0.18 8.23
C THR A 27 4.58 0.46 8.91
N GLU A 28 3.50 -0.17 8.45
CA GLU A 28 2.19 -0.05 9.07
C GLU A 28 2.18 -0.59 10.51
N LEU A 29 2.73 -1.79 10.75
CA LEU A 29 2.85 -2.36 12.09
C LEU A 29 3.69 -1.47 13.01
N GLY A 30 4.83 -0.95 12.52
CA GLY A 30 5.65 -0.02 13.26
C GLY A 30 4.92 1.29 13.58
N SER A 31 4.20 1.85 12.61
CA SER A 31 3.40 3.07 12.80
C SER A 31 2.26 2.85 13.79
N GLN A 32 1.60 1.69 13.76
CA GLN A 32 0.55 1.30 14.70
C GLN A 32 1.10 1.13 16.13
N GLN A 33 2.27 0.50 16.28
CA GLN A 33 2.96 0.35 17.57
C GLN A 33 3.33 1.71 18.18
N VAL A 34 3.89 2.62 17.39
CA VAL A 34 4.27 3.97 17.85
C VAL A 34 3.02 4.81 18.18
N SER A 35 1.95 4.69 17.39
CA SER A 35 0.73 5.49 17.58
C SER A 35 -0.23 4.93 18.63
N GLY A 36 0.01 3.71 19.15
CA GLY A 36 -0.91 3.01 20.06
C GLY A 36 -2.26 2.66 19.43
N ARG A 37 -2.40 2.73 18.10
CA ARG A 37 -3.64 2.46 17.37
C ARG A 37 -3.61 1.03 16.83
N GLN A 38 -4.46 0.16 17.37
CA GLN A 38 -4.67 -1.19 16.84
C GLN A 38 -5.78 -1.14 15.80
N GLY A 39 -5.41 -1.04 14.52
CA GLY A 39 -6.33 -1.08 13.39
C GLY A 39 -6.08 -2.31 12.52
N ALA A 40 -7.10 -2.75 11.78
CA ALA A 40 -6.90 -3.78 10.76
C ALA A 40 -5.89 -3.27 9.70
N PRO A 41 -4.84 -4.04 9.38
CA PRO A 41 -3.78 -3.60 8.48
C PRO A 41 -4.34 -3.34 7.08
N GLN A 42 -4.23 -2.09 6.66
CA GLN A 42 -4.66 -1.55 5.37
C GLN A 42 -3.45 -0.85 4.74
N ALA A 43 -2.45 -1.66 4.39
CA ALA A 43 -1.19 -1.23 3.79
C ALA A 43 -1.37 -0.32 2.57
N LEU A 44 -2.44 -0.52 1.80
CA LEU A 44 -2.88 0.36 0.72
C LEU A 44 -4.41 0.31 0.62
N ARG A 45 -5.09 1.42 0.90
CA ARG A 45 -6.53 1.57 0.66
C ARG A 45 -6.83 2.96 0.14
N ILE A 46 -7.70 3.05 -0.86
CA ILE A 46 -8.29 4.31 -1.28
C ILE A 46 -9.79 4.25 -0.97
N TYR A 47 -10.31 5.26 -0.30
CA TYR A 47 -11.75 5.38 -0.07
C TYR A 47 -12.19 6.85 -0.20
N ARG A 48 -13.46 7.06 -0.55
CA ARG A 48 -14.08 8.37 -0.57
C ARG A 48 -14.66 8.66 0.81
N ASN A 49 -14.27 9.78 1.41
CA ASN A 49 -14.83 10.27 2.67
C ASN A 49 -16.18 10.96 2.40
N ASN A 50 -17.05 11.00 3.42
CA ASN A 50 -18.35 11.68 3.42
C ASN A 50 -18.26 13.20 3.18
N LEU A 51 -17.05 13.78 3.24
CA LEU A 51 -16.76 15.18 2.92
C LEU A 51 -16.28 15.40 1.47
N ASP A 52 -16.63 14.48 0.56
CA ASP A 52 -16.24 14.48 -0.87
C ASP A 52 -14.73 14.48 -1.15
N GLY A 53 -13.91 14.20 -0.14
CA GLY A 53 -12.46 14.03 -0.29
C GLY A 53 -12.07 12.57 -0.56
N TRP A 54 -11.04 12.37 -1.39
CA TRP A 54 -10.38 11.07 -1.51
C TRP A 54 -9.36 10.91 -0.39
N VAL A 55 -9.40 9.78 0.30
CA VAL A 55 -8.42 9.41 1.32
C VAL A 55 -7.63 8.21 0.83
N LEU A 56 -6.31 8.39 0.69
CA LEU A 56 -5.36 7.33 0.45
C LEU A 56 -4.73 6.93 1.78
N VAL A 57 -4.98 5.71 2.22
CA VAL A 57 -4.23 5.07 3.31
C VAL A 57 -3.03 4.37 2.69
N PHE A 58 -1.83 4.76 3.10
CA PHE A 58 -0.57 4.16 2.68
C PHE A 58 0.28 3.83 3.90
N ALA A 59 0.58 2.56 4.13
CA ALA A 59 1.32 2.09 5.30
C ALA A 59 0.76 2.62 6.65
N GLY A 60 -0.58 2.66 6.78
CA GLY A 60 -1.26 3.18 7.97
C GLY A 60 -1.31 4.71 8.08
N GLN A 61 -0.71 5.44 7.14
CA GLN A 61 -0.80 6.91 7.05
C GLN A 61 -1.96 7.32 6.15
N GLU A 62 -2.81 8.21 6.63
CA GLU A 62 -3.93 8.75 5.86
C GLU A 62 -3.52 10.04 5.15
N TRP A 63 -3.50 9.99 3.82
CA TRP A 63 -3.26 11.13 2.95
C TRP A 63 -4.59 11.61 2.38
N ARG A 64 -4.97 12.83 2.71
CA ARG A 64 -6.12 13.50 2.11
C ARG A 64 -5.70 14.04 0.75
N LEU A 65 -6.19 13.43 -0.31
CA LEU A 65 -6.00 13.94 -1.66
C LEU A 65 -6.89 15.18 -1.83
N PRO A 66 -6.39 16.26 -2.44
CA PRO A 66 -7.21 17.44 -2.71
C PRO A 66 -8.43 17.02 -3.53
N ALA A 67 -9.62 17.49 -3.11
CA ALA A 67 -10.82 17.33 -3.91
C ALA A 67 -10.56 17.99 -5.26
N TRP A 68 -10.50 17.18 -6.31
CA TRP A 68 -10.26 17.68 -7.65
C TRP A 68 -11.46 18.54 -8.04
N PRO A 69 -11.26 19.82 -8.43
CA PRO A 69 -12.37 20.67 -8.84
C PRO A 69 -12.84 20.18 -10.21
N TRP A 70 -13.96 19.45 -10.23
CA TRP A 70 -14.76 19.21 -11.44
C TRP A 70 -16.15 19.76 -11.17
#